data_AF-A0A258SIP3-F1
#
_entry.id   AF-A0A258SIP3-F1
#
_cell.length_a   1.000
_cell.length_b   1.000
_cell.length_c   1.000
_cell.angle_alpha   90.00
_cell.angle_beta   90.00
_cell.angle_gamma   90.00
#
_symmetry.space_group_name_H-M   'P 1'
#
loop_
_entity.id
_entity.type
_entity.pdbx_description
1 polymer ?
#
loop_
_entity_poly.entity_id
_entity_poly.type
_entity_poly.pdbx_seq_one_letter_code
_entity_poly.pdbx_strand_id
1 'polypeptide(L)'
;MPVVLSASRLSQPVNEAPAAVTIIDQEMIRASGFRDIPELMRLVPGFTVAYTRDNTWAAGYHGLGDAYSRRFQVLVDGRSIYSPHYGSVNWNDLPLSI
;
A
#
# COMPACT_ATOMS: atom_id res chain seq x y z
N MET A 1 13.42 -11.23 -13.53
CA MET A 1 12.22 -10.38 -13.47
C MET A 1 11.58 -10.56 -12.12
N PRO A 2 11.00 -9.51 -11.51
CA PRO A 2 10.36 -9.66 -10.20
C PRO A 2 9.13 -10.58 -10.31
N VAL A 3 8.86 -11.30 -9.22
CA VAL A 3 7.79 -12.30 -9.13
C VAL A 3 6.73 -11.79 -8.16
N VAL A 4 5.45 -11.97 -8.50
CA VAL A 4 4.32 -11.47 -7.71
C VAL A 4 3.45 -12.62 -7.21
N LEU A 5 3.09 -12.56 -5.93
CA LEU A 5 2.18 -13.52 -5.30
C LEU A 5 0.75 -12.95 -5.17
N SER A 6 0.63 -11.62 -5.02
CA SER A 6 -0.61 -10.98 -4.56
C SER A 6 -1.74 -10.96 -5.59
N ALA A 7 -1.42 -10.96 -6.90
CA ALA A 7 -2.43 -10.83 -7.95
C ALA A 7 -3.26 -12.10 -8.17
N SER A 8 -2.68 -13.29 -7.99
CA SER A 8 -3.35 -14.58 -8.25
C SER A 8 -3.25 -15.58 -7.10
N ARG A 9 -2.56 -15.25 -6.00
CA ARG A 9 -2.10 -16.18 -4.95
C ARG A 9 -1.17 -17.28 -5.45
N LEU A 10 -0.73 -17.21 -6.71
CA LEU A 10 0.27 -18.08 -7.32
C LEU A 10 1.47 -17.21 -7.69
N SER A 11 2.67 -17.73 -7.42
CA SER A 11 3.92 -17.05 -7.74
C SER A 11 4.09 -16.99 -9.26
N GLN A 12 3.94 -15.81 -9.85
CA GLN A 12 4.02 -15.63 -11.30
C GLN A 12 4.84 -14.39 -11.68
N PRO A 13 5.51 -14.39 -12.85
CA PRO A 13 6.13 -13.19 -13.40
C PRO A 13 5.14 -12.02 -13.52
N VAL A 14 5.58 -10.79 -13.29
CA VAL A 14 4.71 -9.58 -13.38
C VAL A 14 4.01 -9.46 -14.72
N ASN A 15 4.69 -9.82 -15.81
CA ASN A 15 4.16 -9.76 -17.19
C ASN A 15 3.07 -10.80 -17.47
N GLU A 16 2.88 -11.78 -16.59
CA GLU A 16 1.84 -12.81 -16.69
C GLU A 16 0.68 -12.57 -15.72
N ALA A 17 0.77 -11.53 -14.87
CA ALA A 17 -0.30 -11.19 -13.95
C ALA A 17 -1.52 -10.65 -14.72
N PRO A 18 -2.74 -11.16 -14.46
CA PRO A 18 -3.96 -10.71 -15.15
C PRO A 18 -4.49 -9.35 -14.67
N ALA A 19 -3.64 -8.55 -14.02
CA ALA A 19 -3.99 -7.25 -13.43
C ALA A 19 -2.79 -6.29 -13.54
N ALA A 20 -3.07 -4.98 -13.46
CA ALA A 20 -2.02 -3.99 -13.34
C ALA A 20 -1.30 -4.14 -11.99
N VAL A 21 0.02 -4.32 -12.02
CA VAL A 21 0.84 -4.49 -10.82
C VAL A 21 1.96 -3.45 -10.82
N THR A 22 2.13 -2.76 -9.69
CA THR A 22 3.28 -1.91 -9.42
C THR A 22 4.12 -2.55 -8.32
N ILE A 23 5.43 -2.61 -8.52
CA ILE A 23 6.38 -3.10 -7.53
C ILE A 23 7.20 -1.92 -7.05
N ILE A 24 7.21 -1.71 -5.74
CA ILE A 24 8.08 -0.76 -5.06
C ILE A 24 9.14 -1.60 -4.35
N ASP A 25 10.37 -1.59 -4.85
CA ASP A 25 11.48 -2.34 -4.28
C ASP A 25 12.30 -1.50 -3.29
N GLN A 26 13.27 -2.15 -2.63
CA GLN A 26 14.09 -1.50 -1.61
C GLN A 26 14.94 -0.34 -2.15
N GLU A 27 15.42 -0.43 -3.38
CA GLU A 27 16.20 0.65 -4.00
C GLU A 27 15.31 1.87 -4.25
N MET A 28 14.10 1.65 -4.78
CA MET A 28 13.10 2.70 -4.97
C MET A 28 12.70 3.35 -3.64
N ILE A 29 12.47 2.56 -2.58
CA ILE A 29 12.15 3.10 -1.25
C ILE A 29 13.28 4.01 -0.78
N ARG A 30 14.54 3.55 -0.84
CA ARG A 30 15.71 4.32 -0.42
C ARG A 30 15.90 5.58 -1.26
N ALA A 31 15.75 5.49 -2.58
CA ALA A 31 15.89 6.60 -3.50
C ALA A 31 14.77 7.65 -3.34
N SER A 32 13.56 7.23 -2.96
CA SER A 32 12.41 8.12 -2.78
C SER A 32 12.52 9.02 -1.54
N GLY A 33 13.23 8.55 -0.50
CA GLY A 33 13.33 9.24 0.79
C GLY A 33 12.05 9.22 1.65
N PHE A 34 10.99 8.54 1.20
CA PHE A 34 9.75 8.38 1.98
C PHE A 34 9.99 7.53 3.23
N ARG A 35 9.32 7.89 4.32
CA ARG A 35 9.50 7.25 5.64
C ARG A 35 8.25 6.55 6.15
N ASP A 36 7.12 6.77 5.51
CA ASP A 36 5.84 6.16 5.85
C ASP A 36 5.28 5.37 4.65
N ILE A 37 4.68 4.21 4.91
CA ILE A 37 4.10 3.35 3.86
C ILE A 37 3.09 4.09 2.97
N PRO A 38 2.16 4.91 3.51
CA PRO A 38 1.21 5.65 2.68
C PRO A 38 1.90 6.57 1.68
N GLU A 39 3.04 7.16 2.02
CA GLU A 39 3.76 8.04 1.11
C GLU A 39 4.32 7.30 -0.10
N LEU A 40 4.78 6.06 0.09
CA LEU A 40 5.21 5.19 -1.02
C LEU A 40 4.08 4.98 -2.04
N MET A 41 2.82 4.97 -1.60
CA MET A 41 1.68 4.81 -2.50
C MET A 41 1.57 5.95 -3.52
N ARG A 42 2.16 7.13 -3.26
CA ARG A 42 2.23 8.23 -4.24
C ARG A 42 2.98 7.85 -5.51
N LEU A 43 3.84 6.83 -5.45
CA LEU A 43 4.57 6.30 -6.60
C LEU A 43 3.70 5.40 -7.48
N VAL A 44 2.52 4.99 -7.00
CA VAL A 44 1.60 4.11 -7.72
C VAL A 44 0.51 4.94 -8.41
N PRO A 45 0.34 4.81 -9.74
CA PRO A 45 -0.71 5.52 -10.46
C PRO A 45 -2.11 5.23 -9.89
N GLY A 46 -2.91 6.28 -9.71
CA GLY A 46 -4.29 6.17 -9.22
C GLY A 46 -4.44 6.24 -7.70
N PHE A 47 -3.34 6.20 -6.93
CA PHE A 47 -3.37 6.47 -5.50
C PHE A 47 -3.39 7.98 -5.21
N THR A 48 -4.13 8.35 -4.18
CA THR A 48 -4.09 9.66 -3.55
C THR A 48 -3.75 9.50 -2.08
N VAL A 49 -2.88 10.38 -1.56
CA VAL A 49 -2.36 10.28 -0.20
C VAL A 49 -2.43 11.65 0.44
N ALA A 50 -3.06 11.72 1.61
CA ALA A 50 -3.24 12.95 2.38
C ALA A 50 -2.82 12.72 3.84
N TYR A 51 -2.30 13.78 4.46
CA TYR A 51 -2.13 13.80 5.90
C TYR A 51 -3.41 14.32 6.55
N THR A 52 -3.89 13.62 7.57
CA THR A 52 -5.14 13.96 8.25
C THR A 52 -4.87 14.85 9.47
N ARG A 53 -5.94 15.42 10.04
CA ARG A 53 -5.86 16.25 11.25
C ARG A 53 -5.54 15.43 12.50
N ASP A 54 -5.78 14.13 12.48
CA ASP A 54 -5.56 13.22 13.61
C ASP A 54 -4.12 12.67 13.66
N ASN A 55 -3.18 13.38 13.03
CA ASN A 55 -1.76 13.00 12.96
C ASN A 55 -1.55 11.58 12.40
N THR A 56 -2.38 11.22 11.42
CA THR A 56 -2.31 9.96 10.68
C THR A 56 -2.45 10.20 9.18
N TRP A 57 -2.19 9.16 8.40
CA TRP A 57 -2.26 9.18 6.94
C TRP A 57 -3.60 8.65 6.43
N ALA A 58 -4.07 9.19 5.31
CA ALA A 58 -5.17 8.66 4.53
C ALA A 58 -4.66 8.33 3.14
N ALA A 59 -4.93 7.10 2.69
CA ALA A 59 -4.71 6.67 1.32
C ALA A 59 -6.04 6.33 0.66
N GLY A 60 -6.15 6.63 -0.62
CA GLY A 60 -7.30 6.28 -1.46
C GLY A 60 -6.82 5.81 -2.83
N TYR A 61 -7.65 5.03 -3.50
CA TYR A 61 -7.35 4.49 -4.83
C TYR A 61 -8.51 4.75 -5.79
N HIS A 62 -8.23 5.20 -7.01
CA HIS A 62 -9.23 5.53 -8.03
C HIS A 62 -10.35 6.48 -7.54
N GLY A 63 -9.99 7.50 -6.75
CA GLY A 63 -10.96 8.48 -6.23
C GLY A 63 -11.83 7.95 -5.09
N LEU A 64 -11.64 6.69 -4.67
CA LEU A 64 -12.29 6.10 -3.50
C LEU A 64 -11.33 6.20 -2.31
N GLY A 65 -11.37 7.33 -1.62
CA GLY A 65 -10.56 7.59 -0.43
C GLY A 65 -11.41 8.16 0.71
N ASP A 66 -11.08 7.78 1.93
CA ASP A 66 -11.53 8.43 3.14
C ASP A 66 -10.41 8.42 4.18
N ALA A 67 -10.63 9.08 5.33
CA ALA A 67 -9.63 9.19 6.38
C ALA A 67 -9.19 7.83 6.98
N TYR A 68 -9.93 6.75 6.70
CA TYR A 68 -9.72 5.43 7.28
C TYR A 68 -9.08 4.44 6.32
N SER A 69 -8.86 4.85 5.06
CA SER A 69 -8.29 4.01 4.00
C SER A 69 -9.07 2.70 3.80
N ARG A 70 -10.39 2.72 4.00
CA ARG A 70 -11.20 1.50 4.16
C ARG A 70 -11.70 0.85 2.86
N ARG A 71 -11.25 1.34 1.71
CA ARG A 71 -11.80 1.02 0.36
C ARG A 71 -10.88 0.14 -0.49
N PHE A 72 -9.76 -0.30 0.06
CA PHE A 72 -8.84 -1.24 -0.57
C PHE A 72 -8.23 -2.17 0.47
N GLN A 73 -7.79 -3.35 0.06
CA GLN A 73 -7.22 -4.34 0.96
C GLN A 73 -5.73 -4.13 1.14
N VAL A 74 -5.26 -4.21 2.38
CA VAL A 74 -3.83 -4.20 2.71
C VAL A 74 -3.48 -5.51 3.38
N LEU A 75 -2.44 -6.16 2.85
CA LEU A 75 -1.95 -7.44 3.32
C LEU A 75 -0.47 -7.31 3.67
N VAL A 76 -0.07 -7.84 4.83
CA VAL A 76 1.32 -8.08 5.20
C VAL A 76 1.51 -9.59 5.24
N ASP A 77 2.47 -10.11 4.46
CA ASP A 77 2.71 -11.55 4.30
C ASP A 77 1.42 -12.35 4.00
N GLY A 78 0.53 -11.75 3.19
CA GLY A 78 -0.76 -12.35 2.80
C GLY A 78 -1.88 -12.25 3.84
N ARG A 79 -1.63 -11.66 5.03
CA ARG A 79 -2.64 -11.49 6.09
C ARG A 79 -3.16 -10.06 6.11
N SER A 80 -4.49 -9.93 6.19
CA SER A 80 -5.13 -8.61 6.30
C SER A 80 -4.75 -7.94 7.61
N ILE A 81 -4.38 -6.67 7.52
CA ILE A 81 -4.05 -5.81 8.66
C ILE A 81 -5.17 -4.84 9.03
N TYR A 82 -6.34 -4.98 8.41
CA TYR A 82 -7.51 -4.19 8.82
C TYR A 82 -7.86 -4.48 10.26
N SER A 83 -8.00 -3.42 11.06
CA SER A 83 -8.56 -3.55 12.38
C SER A 83 -10.07 -3.72 12.27
N PRO A 84 -10.65 -4.86 12.71
CA PRO A 84 -12.10 -5.04 12.72
C PRO A 84 -12.78 -4.09 13.72
N HIS A 85 -12.05 -3.58 14.71
CA HIS A 85 -12.58 -2.64 15.71
C HIS A 85 -12.75 -1.23 15.13
N TYR A 86 -11.81 -0.76 14.32
CA TYR A 86 -11.84 0.59 13.73
C TYR A 86 -12.31 0.62 12.28
N GLY A 87 -12.38 -0.53 11.60
CA GLY A 87 -12.70 -0.61 10.18
C GLY A 87 -11.68 0.13 9.30
N SER A 88 -10.42 0.21 9.76
CA SER A 88 -9.36 1.00 9.15
C SER A 88 -8.02 0.30 9.18
N VAL A 89 -7.07 0.82 8.42
CA VAL A 89 -5.65 0.48 8.53
C VAL A 89 -4.98 1.52 9.43
N ASN A 90 -4.31 1.08 10.49
CA ASN A 90 -3.51 1.97 11.32
C ASN A 90 -2.09 2.06 10.77
N TRP A 91 -1.80 3.12 10.02
CA TRP A 91 -0.51 3.30 9.37
C TRP A 91 0.65 3.52 10.34
N ASN A 92 0.37 4.04 11.54
CA ASN A 92 1.39 4.29 12.56
C ASN A 92 2.00 3.01 13.12
N ASP A 93 1.30 1.88 13.00
CA ASP A 93 1.78 0.57 13.45
C ASP A 93 2.74 -0.08 12.43
N LEU A 94 2.99 0.57 11.29
CA LEU A 94 3.80 0.06 10.18
C LEU A 94 4.96 1.01 9.83
N PRO A 95 5.96 1.13 10.71
CA PRO A 95 7.13 1.94 10.41
C PRO A 95 7.97 1.30 9.29
N LEU A 96 8.50 2.12 8.39
CA LEU A 96 9.54 1.68 7.47
C LEU A 96 10.90 1.74 8.18
N SER A 97 11.54 0.58 8.34
CA SER A 97 12.95 0.52 8.71
C SER A 97 13.80 0.56 7.44
N ILE A 98 14.54 1.65 7.22
CA ILE A 98 15.37 1.88 6.03
C ILE A 98 16.86 1.77 6.34
#